data_AF-A0A1G2XMH9-F1
#
_entry.id   AF-A0A1G2XMH9-F1
#
_cell.length_a   1.000
_cell.length_b   1.000
_cell.length_c   1.000
_cell.angle_alpha   90.00
_cell.angle_beta   90.00
_cell.angle_gamma   90.00
#
_symmetry.space_group_name_H-M   'P 1'
#
loop_
_entity.id
_entity.type
_entity.pdbx_description
1 polymer ?
#
loop_
_entity_poly.entity_id
_entity_poly.type
_entity_poly.pdbx_seq_one_letter_code
_entity_poly.pdbx_strand_id
1 'polypeptide(L)'
;MGSEEGKKTVVKKDDKIKIHYTVSLKDGTVFDRSKEGKPLEFTVGSEQMPRGLDQAVIGMKLNERKNVTVEPKDAYGKRNEDLVMKFDKNKLPKNLEPTIGMVVKIENIPGTIVNVDEKQIILDGNHPLAG
;
A
#
# COMPACT_ATOMS: atom_id res chain seq x y z
N MET A 1 36.55 17.99 -22.14
CA MET A 1 36.43 17.74 -20.69
C MET A 1 34.96 17.64 -20.37
N GLY A 2 34.41 16.43 -20.31
CA GLY A 2 32.99 16.20 -20.08
C GLY A 2 32.71 16.12 -18.58
N SER A 3 31.91 17.07 -18.12
CA SER A 3 30.87 16.91 -17.09
C SER A 3 31.29 16.20 -15.80
N GLU A 4 31.63 16.99 -14.78
CA GLU A 4 31.41 16.55 -13.40
C GLU A 4 29.90 16.34 -13.20
N GLU A 5 29.44 15.09 -13.38
CA GLU A 5 28.15 14.66 -12.86
C GLU A 5 28.22 14.81 -11.34
N GLY A 6 27.71 15.94 -10.84
CA GLY A 6 27.51 16.16 -9.42
C GLY A 6 26.63 15.04 -8.89
N LYS A 7 27.25 14.00 -8.33
CA LYS A 7 26.56 12.90 -7.65
C LYS A 7 25.59 13.53 -6.67
N LYS A 8 24.30 13.48 -6.99
CA LYS A 8 23.26 13.98 -6.11
C LYS A 8 23.25 13.05 -4.91
N THR A 9 24.02 13.41 -3.89
CA THR A 9 24.25 12.57 -2.71
C THR A 9 23.09 12.60 -1.76
N VAL A 10 22.10 13.49 -1.96
CA VAL A 10 20.92 13.69 -1.12
C VAL A 10 19.68 13.69 -2.02
N VAL A 11 18.70 12.86 -1.67
CA VAL A 11 17.42 12.75 -2.36
C VAL A 11 16.58 14.01 -2.18
N LYS A 12 16.00 14.53 -3.27
CA LYS A 12 15.07 15.67 -3.27
C LYS A 12 13.77 15.31 -3.99
N LYS A 13 12.76 16.17 -3.87
CA LYS A 13 11.55 16.07 -4.68
C LYS A 13 11.90 16.07 -6.18
N ASP A 14 11.15 15.31 -6.95
CA ASP A 14 11.32 15.04 -8.39
C ASP A 14 12.57 14.23 -8.75
N ASP A 15 13.29 13.69 -7.76
CA ASP A 15 14.40 12.76 -8.02
C ASP A 15 13.91 11.35 -8.28
N LYS A 16 14.52 10.72 -9.27
CA LYS A 16 14.33 9.30 -9.55
C LYS A 16 15.31 8.49 -8.72
N ILE A 17 14.80 7.70 -7.79
CA ILE A 17 15.63 6.91 -6.87
C ILE A 17 15.32 5.43 -6.98
N LYS A 18 16.30 4.62 -6.56
CA LYS A 18 16.18 3.17 -6.42
C LYS A 18 16.40 2.81 -4.96
N ILE A 19 15.40 2.21 -4.32
CA ILE A 19 15.52 1.80 -2.92
C ILE A 19 15.26 0.31 -2.76
N HIS A 20 15.98 -0.27 -1.81
CA HIS A 20 15.55 -1.50 -1.18
C HIS A 20 14.72 -1.13 0.05
N TYR A 21 13.53 -1.70 0.14
CA TYR A 21 12.60 -1.44 1.22
C TYR A 21 12.11 -2.75 1.81
N THR A 22 11.79 -2.71 3.09
CA THR A 22 11.10 -3.77 3.81
C THR A 22 10.01 -3.09 4.61
N VAL A 23 8.76 -3.41 4.30
CA VAL A 23 7.59 -3.00 5.06
C VAL A 23 7.28 -4.12 6.04
N SER A 24 7.31 -3.81 7.32
CA SER A 24 6.88 -4.70 8.38
C SER A 24 5.85 -4.03 9.25
N LEU A 25 4.92 -4.85 9.73
CA LEU A 25 3.84 -4.50 10.62
C LEU A 25 4.37 -4.38 12.07
N LYS A 26 3.65 -3.70 12.96
CA LYS A 26 4.07 -3.55 14.36
C LYS A 26 4.16 -4.88 15.12
N ASP A 27 3.44 -5.89 14.67
CA ASP A 27 3.51 -7.25 15.20
C ASP A 27 4.71 -8.05 14.68
N GLY A 28 5.53 -7.48 13.80
CA GLY A 28 6.71 -8.11 13.19
C GLY A 28 6.45 -8.80 11.86
N THR A 29 5.20 -8.83 11.37
CA THR A 29 4.86 -9.43 10.07
C THR A 29 5.48 -8.63 8.94
N VAL A 30 6.37 -9.23 8.15
CA VAL A 30 6.92 -8.59 6.94
C VAL A 30 5.85 -8.64 5.84
N PHE A 31 5.32 -7.48 5.47
CA PHE A 31 4.28 -7.34 4.44
C PHE A 31 4.84 -7.38 3.04
N ASP A 32 5.85 -6.55 2.81
CA ASP A 32 6.44 -6.39 1.49
C ASP A 32 7.92 -6.13 1.64
N ARG A 33 8.70 -6.67 0.72
CA ARG A 33 10.12 -6.41 0.68
C ARG A 33 10.56 -6.39 -0.77
N SER A 34 11.37 -5.41 -1.11
CA SER A 34 12.13 -5.46 -2.35
C SER A 34 12.94 -6.77 -2.37
N LYS A 35 12.84 -7.53 -3.46
CA LYS A 35 13.67 -8.73 -3.65
C LYS A 35 15.13 -8.31 -3.81
N GLU A 36 16.06 -9.12 -3.30
CA GLU A 36 17.49 -8.92 -3.53
C GLU A 36 17.76 -8.81 -5.05
N GLY A 37 18.45 -7.75 -5.45
CA GLY A 37 18.75 -7.45 -6.84
C GLY A 37 17.64 -6.74 -7.64
N LYS A 38 16.45 -6.53 -7.07
CA LYS A 38 15.37 -5.72 -7.70
C LYS A 38 14.96 -4.55 -6.79
N PRO A 39 15.70 -3.43 -6.82
CA PRO A 39 15.30 -2.24 -6.10
C PRO A 39 14.02 -1.64 -6.74
N LEU A 40 13.19 -1.03 -5.90
CA LEU A 40 12.03 -0.28 -6.34
C LEU A 40 12.49 1.06 -6.89
N GLU A 41 12.19 1.31 -8.16
CA GLU A 41 12.45 2.58 -8.81
C GLU A 41 11.18 3.43 -8.81
N PHE A 42 11.24 4.61 -8.21
CA PHE A 42 10.15 5.58 -8.24
C PHE A 42 10.68 7.02 -8.23
N THR A 43 9.80 7.96 -8.58
CA THR A 43 10.11 9.39 -8.56
C THR A 43 9.58 9.98 -7.26
N VAL A 44 10.43 10.66 -6.50
CA VAL A 44 10.06 11.20 -5.20
C VAL A 44 9.09 12.37 -5.39
N GLY A 45 7.94 12.32 -4.72
CA GLY A 45 6.91 13.36 -4.82
C GLY A 45 6.01 13.23 -6.04
N SER A 46 6.02 12.10 -6.74
CA SER A 46 5.09 11.80 -7.84
C SER A 46 3.75 11.24 -7.35
N GLU A 47 3.54 11.12 -6.04
CA GLU A 47 2.39 10.47 -5.41
C GLU A 47 2.19 9.00 -5.85
N GLN A 48 3.20 8.40 -6.49
CA GLN A 48 3.21 6.97 -6.83
C GLN A 48 3.47 6.08 -5.62
N MET A 49 4.06 6.64 -4.57
CA MET A 49 4.32 5.96 -3.30
C MET A 49 3.53 6.60 -2.17
N PRO A 50 3.29 5.84 -1.08
CA PRO A 50 2.76 6.41 0.15
C PRO A 50 3.48 7.68 0.58
N ARG A 51 2.73 8.72 0.97
CA ARG A 51 3.30 10.03 1.33
C ARG A 51 4.40 9.92 2.39
N GLY A 52 4.26 9.01 3.34
CA GLY A 52 5.25 8.78 4.37
C GLY A 52 6.52 8.11 3.85
N LEU A 53 6.45 7.26 2.83
CA LEU A 53 7.65 6.76 2.14
C LEU A 53 8.30 7.88 1.33
N ASP A 54 7.50 8.64 0.59
CA ASP A 54 7.95 9.77 -0.23
C ASP A 54 8.66 10.83 0.61
N GLN A 55 8.10 11.18 1.78
CA GLN A 55 8.73 12.10 2.73
C GLN A 55 9.93 11.48 3.45
N ALA A 56 9.89 10.17 3.73
CA ALA A 56 10.99 9.49 4.40
C ALA A 56 12.28 9.46 3.58
N VAL A 57 12.16 9.32 2.26
CA VAL A 57 13.32 9.29 1.36
C VAL A 57 13.89 10.68 1.10
N ILE A 58 13.10 11.76 1.22
CA ILE A 58 13.61 13.13 1.09
C ILE A 58 14.68 13.39 2.15
N GLY A 59 15.84 13.87 1.71
CA GLY A 59 16.98 14.14 2.59
C GLY A 59 17.85 12.93 2.91
N MET A 60 17.48 11.72 2.48
CA MET A 60 18.35 10.54 2.61
C MET A 60 19.55 10.66 1.68
N LYS A 61 20.70 10.13 2.12
CA LYS A 61 21.89 10.05 1.30
C LYS A 61 21.97 8.78 0.46
N LEU A 62 22.75 8.83 -0.62
CA LEU A 62 23.04 7.64 -1.42
C LEU A 62 23.68 6.56 -0.53
N ASN A 63 23.14 5.34 -0.60
CA ASN A 63 23.50 4.18 0.25
C ASN A 63 23.17 4.32 1.75
N GLU A 64 22.44 5.35 2.15
CA GLU A 64 21.95 5.46 3.52
C GLU A 64 20.82 4.46 3.77
N ARG A 65 20.83 3.83 4.94
CA ARG A 65 19.73 3.00 5.43
C ARG A 65 19.06 3.72 6.57
N LYS A 66 17.74 3.88 6.47
CA LYS A 66 16.94 4.54 7.49
C LYS A 66 15.71 3.69 7.77
N ASN A 67 15.43 3.48 9.04
CA ASN A 67 14.16 2.91 9.47
C ASN A 67 13.22 4.07 9.75
N VAL A 68 12.08 4.07 9.06
CA VAL A 68 11.03 5.06 9.23
C VAL A 68 9.76 4.37 9.65
N THR A 69 9.18 4.84 10.75
CA THR A 69 7.83 4.43 11.14
C THR A 69 6.87 5.39 10.47
N VAL A 70 6.21 4.92 9.41
CA VAL A 70 5.16 5.67 8.74
C VAL A 70 3.84 5.37 9.43
N GLU A 71 3.11 6.40 9.85
CA GLU A 71 1.76 6.20 10.39
C GLU A 71 0.83 5.66 9.29
N PRO A 72 -0.18 4.82 9.61
CA PRO A 72 -1.09 4.26 8.61
C PRO A 72 -1.66 5.32 7.67
N LYS A 73 -2.04 6.49 8.20
CA LYS A 73 -2.55 7.64 7.46
C LYS A 73 -1.62 8.15 6.33
N ASP A 74 -0.31 7.98 6.50
CA ASP A 74 0.74 8.42 5.57
C ASP A 74 1.31 7.24 4.76
N ALA A 75 0.96 6.00 5.12
CA ALA A 75 1.29 4.77 4.39
C ALA A 75 0.16 4.43 3.39
N TYR A 76 -0.59 3.36 3.66
CA TYR A 76 -1.72 2.89 2.85
C TYR A 76 -3.08 3.42 3.33
N GLY A 77 -3.08 4.36 4.29
CA GLY A 77 -4.26 4.79 5.04
C GLY A 77 -4.53 3.92 6.27
N LYS A 78 -5.31 4.44 7.21
CA LYS A 78 -6.06 3.57 8.12
C LYS A 78 -7.05 2.75 7.29
N ARG A 79 -7.43 1.55 7.76
CA ARG A 79 -8.59 0.85 7.20
C ARG A 79 -9.75 1.84 7.10
N ASN A 80 -10.15 2.17 5.88
CA ASN A 80 -11.21 3.14 5.68
C ASN A 80 -12.53 2.41 5.85
N GLU A 81 -13.25 2.70 6.94
CA GLU A 81 -14.58 2.13 7.17
C GLU A 81 -15.58 2.55 6.07
N ASP A 82 -15.34 3.66 5.35
CA ASP A 82 -16.15 4.03 4.18
C ASP A 82 -15.93 3.10 2.97
N LEU A 83 -14.79 2.41 2.90
CA LEU A 83 -14.53 1.36 1.91
C LEU A 83 -14.99 -0.03 2.38
N VAL A 84 -15.53 -0.10 3.61
CA VAL A 84 -16.16 -1.30 4.16
C VAL A 84 -17.66 -1.19 3.93
N MET A 85 -18.14 -1.89 2.89
CA MET A 85 -19.53 -1.80 2.47
C MET A 85 -20.31 -3.02 2.98
N LYS A 86 -21.51 -2.76 3.51
CA LYS A 86 -22.44 -3.81 3.93
C LYS A 86 -23.43 -4.07 2.80
N PHE A 87 -23.46 -5.30 2.30
CA PHE A 87 -24.40 -5.72 1.27
C PHE A 87 -25.37 -6.74 1.85
N ASP A 88 -26.67 -6.58 1.57
CA ASP A 88 -27.65 -7.60 1.90
C ASP A 88 -27.36 -8.88 1.10
N LYS A 89 -27.39 -10.04 1.75
CA LYS A 89 -27.28 -11.35 1.08
C LYS A 89 -28.33 -11.50 -0.01
N ASN A 90 -29.50 -10.89 0.17
CA ASN A 90 -30.60 -10.88 -0.80
C ASN A 90 -30.28 -10.12 -2.10
N LYS A 91 -29.32 -9.19 -2.06
CA LYS A 91 -28.84 -8.45 -3.24
C LYS A 91 -27.71 -9.19 -3.96
N LEU A 92 -27.16 -10.24 -3.36
CA LEU A 92 -26.14 -11.04 -4.02
C LEU A 92 -26.75 -11.84 -5.16
N PRO A 93 -25.98 -12.10 -6.22
CA PRO A 93 -26.38 -13.05 -7.25
C PRO A 93 -26.74 -14.39 -6.59
N LYS A 94 -27.88 -14.99 -6.96
CA LYS A 94 -28.35 -16.26 -6.36
C LYS A 94 -27.38 -17.44 -6.55
N ASN A 95 -26.41 -17.30 -7.45
CA ASN A 95 -25.35 -18.27 -7.72
C ASN A 95 -24.03 -17.96 -7.00
N LEU A 96 -23.99 -16.93 -6.15
CA LEU A 96 -22.80 -16.55 -5.39
C LEU A 96 -23.01 -16.87 -3.92
N GLU A 97 -22.25 -17.83 -3.41
CA GLU A 97 -22.19 -18.14 -1.98
C GLU A 97 -21.10 -17.28 -1.33
N PRO A 98 -21.47 -16.26 -0.52
CA PRO A 98 -20.49 -15.39 0.09
C PRO A 98 -19.65 -16.17 1.11
N THR A 99 -18.35 -16.24 0.88
CA THR A 99 -17.39 -16.91 1.75
C THR A 99 -16.36 -15.90 2.24
N ILE A 100 -16.05 -15.90 3.54
CA ILE A 100 -15.01 -15.02 4.10
C ILE A 100 -13.66 -15.32 3.43
N GLY A 101 -12.94 -14.28 3.02
CA GLY A 101 -11.71 -14.33 2.24
C GLY A 101 -11.92 -14.41 0.72
N MET A 102 -13.16 -14.55 0.23
CA MET A 102 -13.46 -14.58 -1.20
C MET A 102 -13.39 -13.16 -1.78
N VAL A 103 -12.63 -12.99 -2.85
CA VAL A 103 -12.65 -11.75 -3.66
C VAL A 103 -13.83 -11.83 -4.61
N VAL A 104 -14.77 -10.91 -4.45
CA VAL A 104 -15.99 -10.82 -5.27
C VAL A 104 -16.14 -9.42 -5.82
N LYS A 105 -17.01 -9.31 -6.83
CA LYS A 105 -17.36 -8.02 -7.43
C LYS A 105 -18.87 -7.83 -7.31
N ILE A 106 -19.30 -6.90 -6.46
CA ILE A 106 -20.71 -6.63 -6.16
C ILE A 106 -21.03 -5.22 -6.66
N GLU A 107 -22.10 -5.05 -7.46
CA GLU A 107 -22.47 -3.75 -8.04
C GLU A 107 -21.29 -3.02 -8.72
N ASN A 108 -20.44 -3.78 -9.42
CA ASN A 108 -19.24 -3.31 -10.10
C ASN A 108 -18.07 -2.87 -9.19
N ILE A 109 -18.21 -3.04 -7.88
CA ILE A 109 -17.20 -2.73 -6.87
C ILE A 109 -16.43 -4.02 -6.52
N PRO A 110 -15.13 -4.12 -6.83
CA PRO A 110 -14.31 -5.24 -6.38
C PRO A 110 -14.00 -5.10 -4.88
N GLY A 111 -14.08 -6.21 -4.16
CA GLY A 111 -13.69 -6.25 -2.75
C GLY A 111 -13.59 -7.67 -2.22
N THR A 112 -13.05 -7.80 -1.01
CA THR A 112 -12.90 -9.08 -0.32
C THR A 112 -13.96 -9.21 0.74
N ILE A 113 -14.65 -10.35 0.79
CA ILE A 113 -15.61 -10.61 1.85
C ILE A 113 -14.83 -10.83 3.15
N VAL A 114 -14.99 -9.95 4.13
CA VAL A 114 -14.31 -10.06 5.43
C VAL A 114 -15.23 -10.59 6.53
N ASN A 115 -16.54 -10.50 6.31
CA ASN A 115 -17.54 -11.04 7.23
C ASN A 115 -18.80 -11.45 6.47
N VAL A 116 -19.46 -12.50 6.94
CA VAL A 116 -20.71 -13.03 6.41
C VAL A 116 -21.64 -13.31 7.58
N ASP A 117 -22.70 -12.51 7.70
CA ASP A 117 -23.78 -12.71 8.67
C ASP A 117 -24.95 -13.50 8.03
N GLU A 118 -25.99 -13.74 8.82
CA GLU A 118 -27.23 -14.40 8.36
C GLU A 118 -27.99 -13.56 7.31
N LYS A 119 -27.96 -12.23 7.42
CA LYS A 119 -28.72 -11.30 6.56
C LYS A 119 -27.87 -10.47 5.61
N GLN A 120 -26.62 -10.19 5.99
CA GLN A 120 -25.73 -9.25 5.30
C GLN A 120 -24.32 -9.81 5.18
N ILE A 121 -23.53 -9.23 4.29
CA ILE A 121 -22.11 -9.49 4.16
C ILE A 121 -21.35 -8.17 4.22
N ILE A 122 -20.11 -8.25 4.70
CA ILE A 122 -19.20 -7.11 4.73
C ILE A 122 -18.16 -7.33 3.64
N LEU A 123 -18.23 -6.45 2.63
CA LEU A 123 -17.25 -6.36 1.57
C LEU A 123 -16.23 -5.29 1.95
N ASP A 124 -14.96 -5.68 2.01
CA ASP A 124 -13.86 -4.77 2.21
C ASP A 124 -13.21 -4.45 0.86
N GLY A 125 -13.44 -3.22 0.37
CA GLY A 125 -12.80 -2.67 -0.81
C GLY A 125 -11.46 -2.00 -0.50
N ASN A 126 -11.01 -2.00 0.75
CA ASN A 126 -9.70 -1.47 1.08
C ASN A 126 -8.61 -2.28 0.38
N HIS A 127 -7.51 -1.59 0.07
CA HIS A 127 -6.30 -2.27 -0.31
C HIS A 127 -5.95 -3.28 0.79
N PRO A 128 -5.51 -4.52 0.48
CA PRO A 128 -5.19 -5.55 1.48
C PRO A 128 -4.09 -5.16 2.50
N LEU A 129 -3.57 -3.93 2.43
CA LEU A 129 -2.53 -3.36 3.30
C LEU A 129 -3.00 -2.11 4.08
N ALA A 130 -4.26 -1.69 3.94
CA ALA A 130 -4.82 -0.57 4.72
C ALA A 130 -5.18 -1.04 6.14
N GLY A 131 -4.70 -0.32 7.17
CA GLY A 131 -4.78 -0.76 8.57
C GLY A 131 -4.28 0.28 9.55
#